data_AF-A0A6V7JRM3-F1
#
_entry.id   AF-A0A6V7JRM3-F1
#
_cell.length_a   1.000
_cell.length_b   1.000
_cell.length_c   1.000
_cell.angle_alpha   90.00
_cell.angle_beta   90.00
_cell.angle_gamma   90.00
#
_symmetry.space_group_name_H-M   'P 1'
#
loop_
_entity.id
_entity.type
_entity.pdbx_description
1 polymer ?
#
loop_
_entity_poly.entity_id
_entity_poly.type
_entity_poly.pdbx_seq_one_letter_code
_entity_poly.pdbx_strand_id
1 'polypeptide(L)' 'IPIEIPLDYTASDLDEEHRVAYWREDIGINLHHWHWHLVYPFDGDRSIVNKDRRGELFYYMHEQIMA' A
#
# COMPACT_ATOMS: atom_id res chain seq x y z
N ILE A 1 -16.99 21.75 -12.53
CA ILE A 1 -15.53 21.66 -12.83
C ILE A 1 -14.94 20.79 -11.73
N PRO A 2 -14.17 19.73 -12.05
CA PRO A 2 -13.52 18.90 -11.04
C PRO A 2 -12.48 19.70 -10.24
N ILE A 3 -12.20 19.29 -9.01
CA ILE A 3 -11.10 19.83 -8.22
C ILE A 3 -9.85 19.05 -8.60
N GLU A 4 -8.81 19.75 -9.06
CA GLU A 4 -7.51 19.15 -9.36
C GLU A 4 -6.68 19.05 -8.08
N ILE A 5 -6.09 17.88 -7.84
CA ILE A 5 -5.15 17.65 -6.74
C ILE A 5 -3.74 17.74 -7.32
N PRO A 6 -2.90 18.69 -6.89
CA PRO A 6 -1.52 18.79 -7.37
C PRO A 6 -0.70 17.61 -6.84
N LEU A 7 0.34 17.19 -7.56
CA LEU A 7 1.28 16.16 -7.10
C LEU A 7 2.13 16.67 -5.92
N ASP A 8 2.55 17.93 -5.98
CA ASP A 8 3.46 18.56 -5.00
C ASP A 8 2.68 19.15 -3.81
N TYR A 9 1.85 18.33 -3.16
CA TYR A 9 1.03 18.79 -2.02
C TYR A 9 1.64 18.43 -0.65
N THR A 10 2.50 17.41 -0.58
CA THR A 10 3.21 17.00 0.65
C THR A 10 4.59 17.62 0.77
N ALA A 11 5.32 17.75 -0.34
CA ALA A 11 6.65 18.36 -0.41
C ALA A 11 6.95 18.92 -1.81
N SER A 12 8.22 19.26 -2.05
CA SER A 12 8.77 19.70 -3.34
C SER A 12 10.06 18.93 -3.63
N ASP A 13 10.61 19.04 -4.83
CA ASP A 13 11.88 18.40 -5.22
C ASP A 13 13.12 18.83 -4.41
N LEU A 14 12.99 19.82 -3.51
CA LEU A 14 14.00 20.12 -2.49
C LEU A 14 14.16 19.00 -1.46
N ASP A 15 13.11 18.20 -1.24
CA ASP A 15 13.16 16.96 -0.48
C ASP A 15 13.39 15.79 -1.46
N GLU A 16 14.52 15.09 -1.31
CA GLU A 16 14.85 13.96 -2.17
C GLU A 16 13.81 12.84 -2.11
N GLU A 17 13.15 12.66 -0.97
CA GLU A 17 12.10 11.67 -0.79
C GLU A 17 10.84 11.99 -1.60
N HIS A 18 10.62 13.27 -1.95
CA HIS A 18 9.46 13.69 -2.76
C HIS A 18 9.51 13.12 -4.18
N ARG A 19 10.70 12.75 -4.68
CA ARG A 19 10.87 12.16 -6.02
C ARG A 19 10.08 10.87 -6.24
N VAL A 20 9.71 10.17 -5.17
CA VAL A 20 8.90 8.95 -5.22
C VAL A 20 7.47 9.15 -4.73
N ALA A 21 7.02 10.40 -4.52
CA ALA A 21 5.65 10.71 -4.10
C ALA A 21 4.60 10.15 -5.07
N TYR A 22 4.88 10.18 -6.38
CA TYR A 22 4.00 9.60 -7.41
C TYR A 22 3.70 8.11 -7.20
N TRP A 23 4.56 7.39 -6.47
CA TRP A 23 4.38 5.98 -6.15
C TRP A 23 3.89 5.77 -4.72
N ARG A 24 4.50 6.45 -3.73
CA ARG A 24 4.13 6.27 -2.31
C ARG A 24 2.74 6.80 -1.99
N GLU A 25 2.29 7.82 -2.71
CA GLU A 25 1.03 8.50 -2.48
C GLU A 25 -0.03 8.17 -3.54
N ASP A 26 0.28 7.22 -4.44
CA ASP A 26 -0.71 6.74 -5.40
C ASP A 26 -1.91 6.11 -4.67
N ILE A 27 -3.10 6.52 -5.09
CA ILE A 27 -4.35 6.06 -4.49
C ILE A 27 -4.53 4.55 -4.73
N GLY A 28 -4.15 4.05 -5.90
CA GLY A 28 -4.27 2.64 -6.26
C GLY A 28 -3.36 1.73 -5.42
N ILE A 29 -2.10 2.10 -5.25
CA ILE A 29 -1.12 1.36 -4.44
C ILE A 29 -1.56 1.31 -2.98
N ASN A 30 -1.96 2.45 -2.41
CA ASN A 30 -2.44 2.50 -1.03
C ASN A 30 -3.74 1.72 -0.84
N LEU A 31 -4.68 1.80 -1.80
CA LEU A 31 -5.90 0.98 -1.77
C LEU A 31 -5.57 -0.51 -1.87
N HIS A 32 -4.62 -0.90 -2.72
CA HIS A 32 -4.18 -2.30 -2.84
C HIS A 32 -3.63 -2.82 -1.52
N HIS A 33 -2.70 -2.09 -0.91
CA HIS A 33 -2.10 -2.45 0.37
C HIS A 33 -3.16 -2.61 1.48
N TRP A 34 -4.10 -1.66 1.56
CA TRP A 34 -5.21 -1.75 2.51
C TRP A 34 -6.13 -2.95 2.26
N HIS A 35 -6.57 -3.16 1.01
CA HIS A 35 -7.43 -4.30 0.66
C HIS A 35 -6.72 -5.64 0.89
N TRP A 36 -5.41 -5.73 0.67
CA TRP A 36 -4.65 -6.94 0.96
C TRP A 36 -4.74 -7.29 2.45
N HIS A 37 -4.56 -6.30 3.34
CA HIS A 37 -4.71 -6.50 4.79
C HIS A 37 -6.16 -6.75 5.24
N LEU A 38 -7.16 -6.28 4.48
CA LEU A 38 -8.55 -6.66 4.70
C LEU A 38 -8.82 -8.13 4.35
N VAL A 39 -8.22 -8.63 3.26
CA VAL A 39 -8.35 -10.03 2.83
C VAL A 39 -7.53 -10.98 3.70
N TYR A 40 -6.34 -10.56 4.14
CA TYR A 40 -5.41 -11.35 4.97
C TYR A 40 -5.14 -10.70 6.34
N PRO A 41 -6.17 -10.49 7.17
CA PRO A 41 -6.03 -9.80 8.45
C PRO A 41 -5.08 -10.53 9.40
N PHE A 42 -4.37 -9.78 10.24
CA PHE A 42 -3.44 -10.34 11.21
C PHE A 42 -4.15 -10.93 12.44
N ASP A 43 -5.30 -10.37 12.80
CA ASP A 43 -6.09 -10.75 13.97
C ASP A 43 -7.58 -10.91 13.60
N GLY A 44 -8.31 -11.66 14.42
CA GLY A 44 -9.72 -12.00 14.21
C GLY A 44 -10.01 -13.49 14.45
N ASP A 45 -11.25 -13.89 14.15
CA ASP A 45 -11.65 -15.30 14.28
C ASP A 45 -10.75 -16.22 13.44
N ARG A 46 -10.39 -17.38 13.98
CA ARG A 46 -9.46 -18.31 13.32
C ARG A 46 -9.97 -18.75 11.94
N SER A 47 -11.27 -18.87 11.73
CA SER A 47 -11.85 -19.20 10.42
C SER A 47 -11.63 -18.11 9.37
N ILE A 48 -11.46 -16.86 9.81
CA ILE A 48 -11.16 -15.72 8.94
C ILE A 48 -9.66 -15.64 8.69
N VAL A 49 -8.85 -15.71 9.74
CA VAL A 49 -7.39 -15.51 9.65
C VAL A 49 -6.68 -16.70 9.01
N ASN A 50 -7.12 -17.94 9.25
CA ASN A 50 -6.43 -19.15 8.77
C ASN A 50 -6.67 -19.42 7.27
N LYS A 51 -6.06 -18.59 6.41
CA LYS A 51 -6.06 -18.75 4.95
C LYS A 51 -4.78 -19.42 4.45
N ASP A 52 -4.89 -20.11 3.32
CA ASP A 52 -3.78 -20.87 2.74
C ASP A 52 -2.54 -20.00 2.53
N ARG A 53 -1.40 -20.49 3.02
CA ARG A 53 -0.06 -19.88 2.87
C ARG A 53 0.03 -18.37 3.18
N ARG A 54 -0.86 -17.81 4.00
CA ARG A 54 -0.92 -16.34 4.21
C ARG A 54 0.37 -15.71 4.74
N GLY A 55 1.19 -16.47 5.47
CA GLY A 55 2.49 -16.00 5.95
C GLY A 55 3.54 -15.91 4.85
N GLU A 56 3.56 -16.88 3.93
CA GLU A 56 4.42 -16.82 2.74
C GLU A 56 3.96 -15.71 1.80
N LEU A 57 2.65 -15.60 1.59
CA LEU A 57 2.08 -14.54 0.77
C LEU A 57 2.31 -13.14 1.37
N PHE A 58 2.33 -13.00 2.70
CA PHE A 58 2.73 -11.76 3.36
C PHE A 58 4.14 -11.36 2.95
N TYR A 59 5.10 -12.28 3.07
CA TYR A 59 6.47 -12.03 2.67
C TYR A 59 6.55 -11.67 1.19
N TYR A 60 5.96 -12.48 0.31
CA TYR A 60 6.04 -12.28 -1.13
C TYR A 60 5.41 -10.95 -1.58
N MET A 61 4.24 -10.58 -1.06
CA MET A 61 3.59 -9.32 -1.45
C MET A 61 4.46 -8.10 -1.08
N HIS A 62 4.99 -8.06 0.15
CA HIS A 62 5.81 -6.93 0.59
C HIS A 62 7.20 -6.94 -0.05
N GLU A 63 7.77 -8.10 -0.36
CA GLU A 63 9.02 -8.19 -1.10
C GLU A 63 8.86 -7.63 -2.52
N GLN A 64 7.77 -7.94 -3.22
CA GLN A 64 7.48 -7.39 -4.55
C GLN A 64 7.17 -5.89 -4.56
N ILE A 65 6.72 -5.32 -3.43
CA ILE A 65 6.59 -3.86 -3.27
C ILE A 65 7.96 -3.18 -3.16
N MET A 66 8.96 -3.87 -2.59
CA MET A 66 10.31 -3.33 -2.36
C MET A 66 11.30 -3.62 -3.50
N ALA A 67 11.03 -4.65 -4.32
CA ALA A 67 11.90 -5.15 -5.38
C ALA A 67 12.13 -4.14 -6.52
#